data_AF-A0A9W5AZA9-F1
#
_entry.id   AF-A0A9W5AZA9-F1
#
_cell.length_a   1.000
_cell.length_b   1.000
_cell.length_c   1.000
_cell.angle_alpha   90.00
_cell.angle_beta   90.00
_cell.angle_gamma   90.00
#
_symmetry.space_group_name_H-M   'P 1'
#
loop_
_entity.id
_entity.type
_entity.pdbx_description
1 polymer ?
#
loop_
_entity_poly.entity_id
_entity_poly.type
_entity_poly.pdbx_seq_one_letter_code
_entity_poly.pdbx_strand_id
1 'polypeptide(L)'
;MREIIVASGWRHILDEAVAEASRLPPEWCFEISSAETVDGALKLSAAYFSGDIPLDDHLPPEKKIPHPFRAMMRIRETAREKSIQTCECCGRPGQSVGAGDEARVRCPAHEDVVDAVAWGGAASDGYMFDTRMRR
;
A
#
# COMPACT_ATOMS: atom_id res chain seq x y z
N MET A 1 -18.51 10.21 3.55
CA MET A 1 -17.24 10.07 2.80
C MET A 1 -16.91 8.58 2.73
N ARG A 2 -16.97 7.95 1.55
CA ARG A 2 -16.76 6.49 1.33
C ARG A 2 -15.58 6.22 0.41
N GLU A 3 -14.62 7.13 0.40
CA GLU A 3 -13.55 7.21 -0.58
C GLU A 3 -12.22 6.84 0.08
N ILE A 4 -11.38 6.08 -0.62
CA ILE A 4 -10.13 5.51 -0.12
C ILE A 4 -9.02 5.90 -1.09
N ILE A 5 -8.08 6.75 -0.68
CA ILE A 5 -6.93 7.14 -1.50
C ILE A 5 -5.76 6.17 -1.20
N VAL A 6 -5.21 5.55 -2.24
CA VAL A 6 -4.17 4.51 -2.21
C VAL A 6 -3.03 4.91 -3.15
N ALA A 7 -1.78 4.66 -2.78
CA ALA A 7 -0.63 5.08 -3.59
C ALA A 7 -0.52 4.36 -4.95
N SER A 8 0.42 4.84 -5.74
CA SER A 8 0.59 4.65 -7.19
C SER A 8 0.63 3.17 -7.66
N GLY A 9 1.15 2.22 -6.84
CA GLY A 9 1.26 0.76 -7.10
C GLY A 9 -0.04 -0.08 -7.12
N TRP A 10 -1.21 0.54 -7.19
CA TRP A 10 -2.48 -0.06 -6.78
C TRP A 10 -3.12 -1.06 -7.75
N ARG A 11 -2.81 -1.00 -9.05
CA ARG A 11 -3.56 -1.77 -10.07
C ARG A 11 -3.43 -3.28 -9.88
N HIS A 12 -2.29 -3.73 -9.37
CA HIS A 12 -2.04 -5.12 -9.00
C HIS A 12 -2.61 -5.53 -7.64
N ILE A 13 -3.04 -4.56 -6.83
CA ILE A 13 -3.57 -4.75 -5.48
C ILE A 13 -5.10 -4.67 -5.47
N LEU A 14 -5.71 -4.06 -6.50
CA LEU A 14 -7.16 -3.98 -6.64
C LEU A 14 -7.81 -5.37 -6.58
N ASP A 15 -7.30 -6.32 -7.34
CA ASP A 15 -7.85 -7.68 -7.38
C ASP A 15 -7.76 -8.36 -6.01
N GLU A 16 -6.69 -8.12 -5.25
CA GLU A 16 -6.55 -8.62 -3.88
C GLU A 16 -7.53 -7.95 -2.93
N ALA A 17 -7.74 -6.63 -3.06
CA ALA A 17 -8.68 -5.88 -2.26
C ALA A 17 -10.13 -6.30 -2.54
N VAL A 18 -10.48 -6.55 -3.81
CA VAL A 18 -11.77 -7.10 -4.23
C VAL A 18 -11.94 -8.53 -3.70
N ALA A 19 -10.91 -9.36 -3.78
CA ALA A 19 -10.95 -10.71 -3.24
C ALA A 19 -11.15 -10.71 -1.71
N GLU A 20 -10.46 -9.84 -0.97
CA GLU A 20 -10.65 -9.70 0.47
C GLU A 20 -12.05 -9.18 0.81
N ALA A 21 -12.56 -8.20 0.05
CA ALA A 21 -13.92 -7.70 0.18
C ALA A 21 -14.96 -8.83 -0.03
N SER A 22 -14.74 -9.72 -1.00
CA SER A 22 -15.64 -10.86 -1.27
C SER A 22 -15.67 -11.93 -0.17
N ARG A 23 -14.66 -11.94 0.72
CA ARG A 23 -14.60 -12.85 1.88
C ARG A 23 -15.31 -12.29 3.11
N LEU A 24 -15.74 -11.03 3.06
CA LEU A 24 -16.49 -10.43 4.16
C LEU A 24 -17.87 -11.08 4.29
N PRO A 25 -18.46 -11.02 5.50
CA PRO A 25 -19.79 -11.56 5.72
C PRO A 25 -20.82 -10.97 4.72
N PRO A 26 -21.60 -11.81 4.02
CA PRO A 26 -22.51 -11.37 2.96
C PRO A 26 -23.59 -10.41 3.47
N GLU A 27 -23.96 -10.49 4.76
CA GLU A 27 -24.91 -9.60 5.41
C GLU A 27 -24.44 -8.13 5.47
N TRP A 28 -23.14 -7.88 5.30
CA TRP A 28 -22.60 -6.51 5.26
C TRP A 28 -22.74 -5.86 3.89
N CYS A 29 -23.17 -6.61 2.86
CA CYS A 29 -23.32 -6.12 1.48
C CYS A 29 -22.11 -5.27 1.03
N PHE A 30 -20.90 -5.74 1.35
CA PHE A 30 -19.68 -4.99 1.09
C PHE A 30 -19.28 -5.14 -0.38
N GLU A 31 -19.20 -4.02 -1.10
CA GLU A 31 -18.85 -3.98 -2.50
C GLU A 31 -17.95 -2.78 -2.79
N ILE A 32 -16.90 -2.96 -3.59
CA ILE A 32 -16.08 -1.86 -4.11
C ILE A 32 -16.81 -1.31 -5.34
N SER A 33 -17.42 -0.13 -5.20
CA SER A 33 -18.31 0.46 -6.20
C SER A 33 -17.60 1.24 -7.29
N SER A 34 -16.41 1.80 -7.03
CA SER A 34 -15.61 2.48 -8.05
C SER A 34 -14.12 2.49 -7.73
N ALA A 35 -13.30 2.64 -8.77
CA ALA A 35 -11.84 2.78 -8.69
C ALA A 35 -11.39 3.82 -9.72
N GLU A 36 -10.89 4.97 -9.27
CA GLU A 36 -10.47 6.11 -10.10
C GLU A 36 -9.06 6.56 -9.75
N THR A 37 -8.27 7.04 -10.72
CA THR A 37 -6.97 7.67 -10.42
C THR A 37 -7.17 9.17 -10.21
N VAL A 38 -6.79 9.68 -9.04
CA VAL A 38 -6.82 11.11 -8.67
C VAL A 38 -5.43 11.47 -8.13
N ASP A 39 -4.77 12.46 -8.75
CA ASP A 39 -3.45 12.96 -8.34
C ASP A 39 -2.38 11.86 -8.16
N GLY A 40 -2.30 10.92 -9.12
CA GLY A 40 -1.36 9.79 -9.08
C GLY A 40 -1.71 8.69 -8.07
N ALA A 41 -2.75 8.88 -7.27
CA ALA A 41 -3.25 7.92 -6.31
C ALA A 41 -4.56 7.27 -6.80
N LEU A 42 -4.82 6.03 -6.42
CA LEU A 42 -6.11 5.40 -6.63
C LEU A 42 -7.09 5.78 -5.54
N LYS A 43 -8.22 6.30 -5.94
CA LYS A 43 -9.43 6.47 -5.17
C LYS A 43 -10.34 5.25 -5.34
N LEU A 44 -10.48 4.41 -4.31
CA LEU A 44 -11.52 3.37 -4.24
C LEU A 44 -12.74 3.92 -3.52
N SER A 45 -13.93 3.67 -4.07
CA SER A 45 -15.17 3.87 -3.34
C SER A 45 -15.77 2.52 -2.97
N ALA A 46 -16.22 2.38 -1.73
CA ALA A 46 -16.88 1.16 -1.26
C ALA A 46 -18.29 1.45 -0.74
N ALA A 47 -19.23 0.58 -1.07
CA ALA A 47 -20.55 0.52 -0.47
C ALA A 47 -20.57 -0.62 0.55
N TYR A 48 -21.16 -0.38 1.72
CA TYR A 48 -21.43 -1.40 2.72
C TYR A 48 -22.63 -1.00 3.56
N PHE A 49 -23.26 -2.01 4.17
CA PHE A 49 -24.36 -1.85 5.11
C PHE A 49 -23.87 -2.18 6.52
N SER A 50 -23.86 -1.18 7.42
CA SER A 50 -23.47 -1.38 8.82
C SER A 50 -24.60 -1.91 9.69
N GLY A 51 -25.86 -1.82 9.24
CA GLY A 51 -27.03 -2.15 10.05
C GLY A 51 -27.02 -1.43 11.40
N ASP A 52 -27.45 -2.15 12.45
CA ASP A 52 -27.49 -1.70 13.84
C ASP A 52 -26.22 -2.06 14.64
N ILE A 53 -25.10 -2.37 13.98
CA ILE A 53 -23.86 -2.72 14.67
C ILE A 53 -23.25 -1.41 15.25
N PRO A 54 -23.15 -1.25 16.57
CA PRO A 54 -22.60 -0.04 17.16
C PRO A 54 -21.09 0.05 16.94
N LEU A 55 -20.57 1.27 16.75
CA LEU A 55 -19.14 1.54 16.89
C LEU A 55 -18.78 1.52 18.37
N ASP A 56 -18.26 0.39 18.84
CA ASP A 56 -17.77 0.15 20.19
C ASP A 56 -16.31 0.63 20.37
N ASP A 57 -15.97 1.80 19.83
CA ASP A 57 -14.60 2.31 19.82
C ASP A 57 -14.01 2.60 21.21
N HIS A 58 -14.87 2.72 22.22
CA HIS A 58 -14.51 2.85 23.62
C HIS A 58 -14.02 1.54 24.25
N LEU A 59 -14.25 0.39 23.61
CA LEU A 59 -13.80 -0.92 24.10
C LEU A 59 -12.36 -1.23 23.69
N PRO A 60 -11.62 -1.99 24.51
CA PRO A 60 -10.28 -2.44 24.17
C PRO A 60 -10.29 -3.37 22.93
N PRO A 61 -9.17 -3.46 22.17
CA PRO A 61 -9.11 -4.17 20.90
C PRO A 61 -9.59 -5.62 20.94
N GLU A 62 -9.37 -6.35 22.04
CA GLU A 62 -9.79 -7.76 22.14
C GLU A 62 -11.31 -7.93 22.28
N LYS A 63 -12.04 -6.86 22.64
CA LYS A 63 -13.49 -6.85 22.83
C LYS A 63 -14.25 -6.19 21.70
N LYS A 64 -13.53 -5.74 20.66
CA LYS A 64 -14.10 -5.02 19.53
C LYS A 64 -14.95 -5.94 18.65
N ILE A 65 -16.19 -5.56 18.43
CA ILE A 65 -17.13 -6.27 17.57
C ILE A 65 -16.67 -6.15 16.10
N PRO A 66 -16.76 -7.23 15.30
CA PRO A 66 -16.56 -7.14 13.85
C PRO A 66 -17.52 -6.12 13.23
N HIS A 67 -16.99 -5.14 12.50
CA HIS A 67 -17.78 -4.07 11.91
C HIS A 67 -17.31 -3.79 10.48
N PRO A 68 -18.21 -3.58 9.50
CA PRO A 68 -17.84 -3.38 8.10
C PRO A 68 -16.94 -2.15 7.87
N PHE A 69 -17.14 -1.06 8.61
CA PHE A 69 -16.21 0.08 8.61
C PHE A 69 -14.77 -0.32 9.01
N ARG A 70 -14.59 -1.20 10.01
CA ARG A 70 -13.24 -1.65 10.41
C ARG A 70 -12.62 -2.56 9.35
N ALA A 71 -13.43 -3.41 8.71
CA ALA A 71 -13.00 -4.18 7.56
C ALA A 71 -12.56 -3.27 6.40
N MET A 72 -13.35 -2.23 6.09
CA MET A 72 -12.98 -1.20 5.10
C MET A 72 -11.64 -0.56 5.43
N MET A 73 -11.44 -0.13 6.67
CA MET A 73 -10.20 0.49 7.12
C MET A 73 -9.01 -0.47 7.05
N ARG A 74 -9.20 -1.75 7.39
CA ARG A 74 -8.17 -2.78 7.28
C ARG A 74 -7.78 -3.03 5.83
N ILE A 75 -8.76 -3.20 4.93
CA ILE A 75 -8.53 -3.38 3.50
C ILE A 75 -7.79 -2.16 2.94
N ARG A 76 -8.20 -0.95 3.35
CA ARG A 76 -7.54 0.30 2.98
C ARG A 76 -6.07 0.33 3.40
N GLU A 77 -5.75 0.12 4.67
CA GLU A 77 -4.36 0.24 5.14
C GLU A 77 -3.49 -0.86 4.54
N THR A 78 -4.03 -2.08 4.39
CA THR A 78 -3.34 -3.17 3.69
C THR A 78 -3.05 -2.81 2.23
N ALA A 79 -4.04 -2.27 1.52
CA ALA A 79 -3.87 -1.87 0.12
C ALA A 79 -2.85 -0.73 -0.01
N ARG A 80 -2.86 0.22 0.92
CA ARG A 80 -1.90 1.34 0.98
C ARG A 80 -0.48 0.87 1.27
N GLU A 81 -0.28 0.01 2.25
CA GLU A 81 1.05 -0.54 2.58
C GLU A 81 1.63 -1.34 1.42
N LYS A 82 0.81 -2.14 0.75
CA LYS A 82 1.24 -2.87 -0.44
C LYS A 82 1.52 -1.94 -1.61
N SER A 83 0.74 -0.88 -1.80
CA SER A 83 0.87 -0.03 -3.00
C SER A 83 2.10 0.85 -3.00
N ILE A 84 2.68 1.13 -1.83
CA ILE A 84 3.98 1.81 -1.71
C ILE A 84 5.16 0.85 -1.90
N GLN A 85 4.93 -0.46 -1.93
CA GLN A 85 5.97 -1.49 -2.09
C GLN A 85 5.82 -2.32 -3.38
N THR A 86 4.73 -2.13 -4.13
CA THR A 86 4.43 -2.92 -5.34
C THR A 86 4.68 -2.11 -6.60
N CYS A 87 5.55 -2.60 -7.47
CA CYS A 87 5.83 -1.96 -8.75
C CYS A 87 4.58 -1.90 -9.63
N GLU A 88 4.26 -0.71 -10.15
CA GLU A 88 3.08 -0.51 -11.00
C GLU A 88 3.14 -1.23 -12.34
N CYS A 89 4.35 -1.45 -12.86
CA CYS A 89 4.53 -2.00 -14.20
C CYS A 89 4.45 -3.53 -14.22
N CYS A 90 4.84 -4.21 -13.13
CA CYS A 90 4.95 -5.67 -13.13
C CYS A 90 4.48 -6.37 -11.84
N GLY A 91 3.99 -5.63 -10.84
CA GLY A 91 3.49 -6.19 -9.58
C GLY A 91 4.56 -6.77 -8.64
N ARG A 92 5.85 -6.64 -8.97
CA ARG A 92 6.94 -7.13 -8.11
C ARG A 92 7.21 -6.17 -6.95
N PRO A 93 7.82 -6.65 -5.85
CA PRO A 93 8.36 -5.76 -4.82
C PRO A 93 9.30 -4.72 -5.44
N GLY A 94 9.06 -3.45 -5.09
CA GLY A 94 9.77 -2.29 -5.60
C GLY A 94 9.93 -1.23 -4.52
N GLN A 95 10.55 -0.12 -4.91
CA GLN A 95 10.75 1.03 -4.03
C GLN A 95 10.12 2.26 -4.66
N SER A 96 9.74 3.22 -3.82
CA SER A 96 9.27 4.53 -4.27
C SER A 96 10.41 5.29 -4.95
N VAL A 97 10.17 5.71 -6.18
CA VAL A 97 11.07 6.51 -7.02
C VAL A 97 10.36 7.81 -7.38
N GLY A 98 11.09 8.94 -7.34
CA GLY A 98 10.53 10.27 -7.54
C GLY A 98 10.06 10.94 -6.23
N ALA A 99 9.53 12.16 -6.34
CA ALA A 99 9.00 12.94 -5.22
C ALA A 99 7.75 13.72 -5.66
N GLY A 100 6.86 14.01 -4.71
CA GLY A 100 5.60 14.72 -4.98
C GLY A 100 4.64 13.92 -5.86
N ASP A 101 4.02 14.59 -6.83
CA ASP A 101 2.97 14.01 -7.70
C ASP A 101 3.51 12.99 -8.72
N GLU A 102 4.83 12.92 -8.89
CA GLU A 102 5.50 11.94 -9.76
C GLU A 102 5.99 10.70 -9.00
N ALA A 103 5.71 10.61 -7.68
CA ALA A 103 6.10 9.47 -6.87
C ALA A 103 5.44 8.20 -7.39
N ARG A 104 6.26 7.23 -7.77
CA ARG A 104 5.84 5.95 -8.36
C ARG A 104 6.64 4.81 -7.78
N VAL A 105 6.05 3.62 -7.70
CA VAL A 105 6.78 2.45 -7.21
C VAL A 105 7.32 1.65 -8.39
N ARG A 106 8.63 1.41 -8.39
CA ARG A 106 9.33 0.71 -9.45
C ARG A 106 10.25 -0.38 -8.88
N CYS A 107 10.28 -1.53 -9.54
CA CYS A 107 11.21 -2.61 -9.18
C CYS A 107 12.54 -2.45 -9.94
N PRO A 108 13.66 -2.99 -9.43
CA PRO A 108 14.98 -2.89 -10.07
C PRO A 108 15.07 -3.48 -11.48
N ALA A 109 14.12 -4.32 -11.87
CA ALA A 109 14.05 -4.90 -13.23
C ALA A 109 13.57 -3.90 -14.29
N HIS A 110 13.09 -2.71 -13.90
CA HIS A 110 12.75 -1.65 -14.83
C HIS A 110 13.90 -0.63 -14.89
N GLU A 111 14.34 -0.34 -16.11
CA GLU A 111 15.52 0.45 -16.45
C GLU A 111 15.50 1.86 -15.81
N ASP A 112 14.31 2.40 -15.56
CA ASP A 112 14.08 3.69 -14.90
C ASP A 112 14.51 3.75 -13.41
N VAL A 113 14.91 2.63 -12.80
CA VAL A 113 15.36 2.56 -11.39
C VAL A 113 16.87 2.77 -11.24
N VAL A 114 17.62 2.72 -12.34
CA VAL A 114 19.10 2.81 -12.30
C VAL A 114 19.57 4.18 -11.78
N ASP A 115 18.81 5.26 -11.96
CA ASP A 115 19.21 6.61 -11.49
C ASP A 115 18.86 6.93 -10.03
N ALA A 116 17.82 6.32 -9.45
CA ALA A 116 17.41 6.64 -8.08
C ALA A 116 18.29 5.95 -7.02
N VAL A 117 18.73 4.72 -7.30
CA VAL A 117 19.65 3.98 -6.40
C VAL A 117 21.09 4.48 -6.56
N ALA A 118 21.48 4.97 -7.74
CA ALA A 118 22.81 5.53 -7.98
C ALA A 118 23.04 6.88 -7.26
N TRP A 119 21.99 7.64 -6.95
CA TRP A 119 22.08 8.90 -6.18
C TRP A 119 21.80 8.76 -4.68
N GLY A 120 21.39 7.58 -4.21
CA GLY A 120 21.39 7.22 -2.79
C GLY A 120 22.78 6.74 -2.39
N GLY A 121 23.77 7.63 -2.49
CA GLY A 121 25.17 7.35 -2.23
C GLY A 121 25.34 6.44 -1.03
N ALA A 122 25.76 5.21 -1.31
CA ALA A 122 26.56 4.43 -0.39
C ALA A 122 27.71 5.34 0.05
N ALA A 123 27.53 6.01 1.19
CA ALA A 123 28.61 6.51 1.99
C ALA A 123 29.36 5.28 2.49
N SER A 124 30.24 4.77 1.62
CA SER A 124 31.50 4.11 1.96
C SER A 124 31.44 3.21 3.20
N ASP A 125 30.81 2.04 3.08
CA ASP A 125 31.16 0.93 3.95
C ASP A 125 32.58 0.47 3.57
N GLY A 126 33.53 1.00 4.34
CA GLY A 126 34.78 0.34 4.76
C GLY A 126 35.43 -0.66 3.81
N TYR A 127 36.08 -0.17 2.76
CA TYR A 127 37.24 -0.86 2.19
C TYR A 127 38.42 0.11 2.14
N MET A 128 39.17 0.20 3.24
CA MET A 128 40.56 0.67 3.22
C MET A 128 41.48 -0.46 3.67
N PHE A 129 42.10 -1.07 2.66
CA PHE A 129 43.32 -1.87 2.64
C PHE A 129 43.98 -2.24 3.97
N ASP A 130 44.03 -3.55 4.20
CA ASP A 130 45.03 -4.21 5.02
C ASP A 130 46.43 -3.98 4.42
N THR A 131 47.22 -3.09 5.02
CA THR A 131 48.69 -3.18 4.97
C THR A 131 49.27 -2.75 6.31
N ARG A 132 49.46 -3.72 7.20
CA ARG A 132 50.42 -3.59 8.32
C ARG A 132 51.84 -3.46 7.76
N MET A 133 52.33 -2.23 7.58
CA MET A 133 53.78 -1.99 7.60
C MET A 133 54.23 -1.89 9.05
N ARG A 134 54.81 -2.97 9.59
CA ARG A 134 55.69 -2.89 10.76
C ARG A 134 57.12 -2.61 10.28
N ARG A 135 57.71 -1.62 10.94
CA ARG A 135 59.14 -1.24 10.93
C ARG A 135 60.07 -2.44 11.08
#